data_AF-A0A127FES6-F1
#
_entry.id   AF-A0A127FES6-F1
#
_cell.length_a   1.000
_cell.length_b   1.000
_cell.length_c   1.000
_cell.angle_alpha   90.00
_cell.angle_beta   90.00
_cell.angle_gamma   90.00
#
_symmetry.space_group_name_H-M   'P 1'
#
loop_
_entity.id
_entity.type
_entity.pdbx_description
1 polymer ?
#
loop_
_entity_poly.entity_id
_entity_poly.type
_entity_poly.pdbx_seq_one_letter_code
_entity_poly.pdbx_strand_id
1 'polypeptide(L)'
;MNLNATLFIQSVVFLILGWVTMRFIWPPLIAAIEARQRKIAEGLASAEKGEKSLAEAKSVAADLVKEARIQAGKIIDQANRRSNELVEEARGTAIAEGQRLVSEARQEVALESGRAREQLRKQVAGIAVAGAGKLLGREIDAKAHSDLLEQLALEVEKG
;
A
#
# COMPACT_ATOMS: atom_id res chain seq x y z
N MET A 1 -40.53 96.30 48.67
CA MET A 1 -39.79 95.12 49.18
C MET A 1 -38.31 95.47 49.11
N ASN A 2 -37.68 95.70 50.27
CA ASN A 2 -36.27 96.07 50.32
C ASN A 2 -35.40 94.88 49.93
N LEU A 3 -34.45 95.10 49.01
CA LEU A 3 -33.43 94.13 48.66
C LEU A 3 -32.51 93.95 49.87
N ASN A 4 -32.90 93.05 50.77
CA ASN A 4 -32.23 92.83 52.05
C ASN A 4 -31.05 91.87 51.89
N ALA A 5 -30.08 91.94 52.81
CA ALA A 5 -28.87 91.12 52.87
C ALA A 5 -29.10 89.61 52.66
N THR A 6 -30.31 89.12 52.95
CA THR A 6 -30.77 87.75 52.67
C THR A 6 -30.63 87.36 51.21
N LEU A 7 -30.94 88.24 50.24
CA LEU A 7 -30.77 87.95 48.81
C LEU A 7 -29.30 87.81 48.42
N PHE A 8 -28.42 88.64 48.98
CA PHE A 8 -26.98 88.54 48.73
C PHE A 8 -26.40 87.24 49.32
N ILE A 9 -26.75 86.92 50.57
CA ILE A 9 -26.33 85.68 51.24
C ILE A 9 -26.86 84.46 50.48
N GLN A 10 -28.13 84.47 50.06
CA GLN A 10 -28.71 83.38 49.25
C GLN A 10 -28.01 83.24 47.90
N SER A 11 -27.61 84.34 47.26
CA SER A 11 -26.86 84.32 46.00
C SER A 11 -25.48 83.68 46.17
N VAL A 12 -24.76 84.03 47.24
CA VAL A 12 -23.45 83.45 47.56
C VAL A 12 -23.58 81.95 47.85
N VAL A 13 -24.57 81.54 48.65
CA VAL A 13 -24.84 80.12 48.93
C VAL A 13 -25.19 79.35 47.64
N PHE A 14 -26.01 79.94 46.77
CA PHE A 14 -26.35 79.34 45.48
C PHE A 14 -25.12 79.16 44.58
N LEU A 15 -24.23 80.15 44.51
CA LEU A 15 -22.99 80.06 43.73
C LEU A 15 -22.02 79.02 44.29
N ILE A 16 -21.86 78.94 45.62
CA ILE A 16 -21.04 77.91 46.26
C ILE A 16 -21.61 76.52 45.98
N LEU A 17 -22.93 76.34 46.09
CA LEU A 17 -23.59 75.07 45.81
C LEU A 17 -23.48 74.68 44.33
N GLY A 18 -23.61 75.66 43.41
CA GLY A 18 -23.37 75.50 41.98
C GLY A 18 -21.93 75.10 41.67
N TRP A 19 -20.95 75.70 42.34
CA TRP A 19 -19.54 75.34 42.20
C TRP A 19 -19.25 73.92 42.72
N VAL A 20 -19.80 73.55 43.88
CA VAL A 20 -19.67 72.19 44.43
C VAL A 20 -20.32 71.16 43.51
N THR A 21 -21.52 71.42 42.99
CA THR A 21 -22.18 70.51 42.04
C THR A 21 -21.40 70.37 40.74
N MET A 22 -20.89 71.46 40.18
CA MET A 22 -20.07 71.44 38.97
C MET A 22 -18.74 70.70 39.19
N ARG A 23 -18.12 70.83 40.38
CA ARG A 23 -16.81 70.22 40.67
C ARG A 23 -16.89 68.77 41.15
N PHE A 24 -17.94 68.38 41.87
CA PHE A 24 -18.05 67.07 42.52
C PHE A 24 -19.10 66.14 41.91
N ILE A 25 -20.22 66.67 41.39
CA ILE A 25 -21.33 65.84 40.89
C ILE A 25 -21.26 65.66 39.37
N TRP A 26 -20.88 66.71 38.62
CA TRP A 26 -20.80 66.65 37.16
C TRP A 26 -19.74 65.66 36.64
N PRO A 27 -18.51 65.62 37.18
CA PRO A 27 -17.48 64.70 36.68
C PRO A 27 -17.84 63.20 36.80
N PRO A 28 -18.33 62.67 37.94
CA PRO A 28 -18.71 61.25 38.02
C PRO A 28 -19.91 60.91 37.14
N LEU A 29 -20.84 61.86 36.91
CA LEU A 29 -21.98 61.65 36.03
C LEU A 29 -21.54 61.45 34.57
N ILE A 30 -20.68 62.35 34.06
CA ILE A 30 -20.14 62.24 32.70
C ILE A 30 -19.26 60.98 32.57
N ALA A 31 -18.43 60.68 33.57
CA ALA A 31 -17.61 59.47 33.57
C ALA A 31 -18.45 58.19 33.49
N ALA A 32 -19.61 58.13 34.18
CA ALA A 32 -20.51 56.99 34.09
C ALA A 32 -21.15 56.84 32.70
N ILE A 33 -21.52 57.95 32.06
CA ILE A 33 -22.06 57.96 30.69
C ILE A 33 -21.00 57.49 29.69
N GLU A 34 -19.78 58.04 29.79
CA GLU A 34 -18.68 57.71 28.90
C GLU A 34 -18.23 56.25 29.07
N ALA A 35 -18.17 55.74 30.31
CA ALA A 35 -17.89 54.33 30.59
C ALA A 35 -18.92 53.40 29.93
N ARG A 36 -20.22 53.78 29.94
CA ARG A 36 -21.27 53.02 29.26
C ARG A 36 -21.12 53.06 27.75
N GLN A 37 -20.87 54.24 27.18
CA GLN A 37 -20.64 54.40 25.74
C GLN A 37 -19.44 53.56 25.28
N ARG A 38 -18.33 53.62 26.02
CA ARG A 38 -17.13 52.84 25.75
C ARG A 38 -17.39 51.35 25.80
N LYS A 39 -18.10 50.85 26.83
CA LYS A 39 -18.46 49.43 26.95
C LYS A 39 -19.32 48.94 25.78
N ILE A 40 -20.24 49.76 25.29
CA ILE A 40 -21.07 49.44 24.12
C ILE A 40 -20.22 49.41 22.85
N ALA A 41 -19.36 50.40 22.66
CA ALA A 41 -18.48 50.47 21.49
C ALA A 41 -17.50 49.28 21.45
N GLU A 42 -16.87 48.96 22.58
CA GLU A 42 -15.98 47.80 22.71
C GLU A 42 -16.73 46.47 22.50
N GLY A 43 -17.95 46.36 23.02
CA GLY A 43 -18.81 45.19 22.82
C GLY A 43 -19.19 45.00 21.36
N LEU A 44 -19.59 46.07 20.66
CA LEU A 44 -19.96 46.02 19.26
C LEU A 44 -18.75 45.69 18.37
N ALA A 45 -17.60 46.34 18.61
CA ALA A 45 -16.36 46.05 17.89
C ALA A 45 -15.88 44.61 18.10
N SER A 46 -16.03 44.09 19.32
CA SER A 46 -15.69 42.69 19.63
C SER A 46 -16.64 41.70 18.95
N ALA A 47 -17.94 42.02 18.88
CA ALA A 47 -18.92 41.20 18.18
C ALA A 47 -18.65 41.17 16.67
N GLU A 48 -18.38 42.31 16.04
CA GLU A 48 -18.03 42.40 14.62
C GLU A 48 -16.74 41.63 14.30
N LYS A 49 -15.70 41.79 15.15
CA LYS A 49 -14.47 41.02 15.02
C LYS A 49 -14.74 39.51 15.19
N GLY A 50 -15.60 39.13 16.12
CA GLY A 50 -16.01 37.74 16.33
C GLY A 50 -16.71 37.14 15.12
N GLU A 51 -17.66 37.86 14.52
CA GLU A 51 -18.33 37.41 13.29
C GLU A 51 -17.35 37.27 12.12
N LYS A 52 -16.46 38.26 11.93
CA LYS A 52 -15.45 38.22 10.87
C LYS A 52 -14.51 37.04 11.05
N SER A 53 -13.96 36.84 12.25
CA SER A 53 -13.10 35.70 12.55
C SER A 53 -13.82 34.35 12.40
N LEU A 54 -15.11 34.29 12.74
CA LEU A 54 -15.93 33.09 12.52
C LEU A 54 -16.12 32.80 11.02
N ALA A 55 -16.39 33.83 10.21
CA ALA A 55 -16.54 33.69 8.77
C ALA A 55 -15.22 33.24 8.12
N GLU A 56 -14.10 33.84 8.51
CA GLU A 56 -12.75 33.44 8.06
C GLU A 56 -12.45 31.99 8.46
N ALA A 57 -12.68 31.62 9.72
CA ALA A 57 -12.45 30.25 10.20
C ALA A 57 -13.32 29.22 9.46
N LYS A 58 -14.58 29.56 9.16
CA LYS A 58 -15.47 28.70 8.34
C LYS A 58 -14.95 28.53 6.91
N SER A 59 -14.47 29.60 6.29
CA SER A 59 -13.87 29.54 4.94
C SER A 59 -12.63 28.63 4.94
N VAL A 60 -11.70 28.86 5.88
CA VAL A 60 -10.49 28.05 6.01
C VAL A 60 -10.82 26.57 6.27
N ALA A 61 -11.81 26.29 7.13
CA ALA A 61 -12.25 24.93 7.39
C ALA A 61 -12.83 24.26 6.13
N ALA A 62 -13.63 24.99 5.34
CA ALA A 62 -14.18 24.48 4.09
C ALA A 62 -13.07 24.18 3.06
N ASP A 63 -12.09 25.07 2.95
CA ASP A 63 -10.93 24.87 2.07
C ASP A 63 -10.07 23.69 2.51
N LEU A 64 -9.85 23.51 3.82
CA LEU A 64 -9.12 22.38 4.37
C LEU A 64 -9.84 21.05 4.07
N VAL A 65 -11.16 21.00 4.22
CA VAL A 65 -11.95 19.81 3.89
C VAL A 65 -11.89 19.51 2.39
N LYS A 66 -11.92 20.53 1.54
CA LYS A 66 -11.78 20.37 0.09
C LYS A 66 -10.40 19.83 -0.27
N GLU A 67 -9.34 20.37 0.30
CA GLU A 67 -7.98 19.90 0.06
C GLU A 67 -7.80 18.47 0.57
N ALA A 68 -8.32 18.14 1.75
CA ALA A 68 -8.28 16.78 2.29
C ALA A 68 -8.98 15.78 1.36
N ARG A 69 -10.12 16.15 0.75
CA ARG A 69 -10.81 15.30 -0.25
C ARG A 69 -9.99 15.10 -1.51
N ILE A 70 -9.32 16.15 -2.00
CA ILE A 70 -8.44 16.06 -3.17
C ILE A 70 -7.25 15.13 -2.88
N GLN A 71 -6.61 15.28 -1.72
CA GLN A 71 -5.50 14.42 -1.31
C GLN A 71 -5.95 12.97 -1.10
N ALA A 72 -7.11 12.74 -0.50
CA ALA A 72 -7.69 11.39 -0.38
C ALA A 72 -7.93 10.75 -1.75
N GLY A 73 -8.48 11.51 -2.72
CA GLY A 73 -8.64 11.04 -4.10
C GLY A 73 -7.31 10.66 -4.74
N LYS A 74 -6.28 11.51 -4.61
CA LYS A 74 -4.93 11.23 -5.12
C LYS A 74 -4.32 9.96 -4.50
N ILE A 75 -4.49 9.75 -3.19
CA ILE A 75 -3.99 8.55 -2.50
C ILE A 75 -4.68 7.29 -3.06
N ILE A 76 -5.99 7.33 -3.26
CA ILE A 76 -6.75 6.20 -3.83
C ILE A 76 -6.29 5.92 -5.27
N ASP A 77 -6.14 6.95 -6.10
CA ASP A 77 -5.66 6.79 -7.48
C ASP A 77 -4.24 6.21 -7.53
N GLN A 78 -3.35 6.69 -6.67
CA GLN A 78 -1.98 6.17 -6.55
C GLN A 78 -1.98 4.72 -6.06
N ALA A 79 -2.81 4.38 -5.09
CA ALA A 79 -2.95 3.01 -4.59
C ALA A 79 -3.46 2.06 -5.69
N ASN A 80 -4.46 2.48 -6.47
CA ASN A 80 -4.98 1.69 -7.59
C ASN A 80 -3.92 1.49 -8.68
N ARG A 81 -3.18 2.54 -9.06
CA ARG A 81 -2.07 2.42 -10.01
C ARG A 81 -1.01 1.45 -9.51
N ARG A 82 -0.58 1.60 -8.25
CA ARG A 82 0.42 0.73 -7.64
C ARG A 82 -0.05 -0.72 -7.55
N SER A 83 -1.33 -0.93 -7.24
CA SER A 83 -1.93 -2.27 -7.23
C SER A 83 -1.89 -2.91 -8.61
N ASN A 84 -2.24 -2.16 -9.66
CA ASN A 84 -2.19 -2.67 -11.03
C ASN A 84 -0.76 -2.98 -11.47
N GLU A 85 0.20 -2.09 -11.17
CA GLU A 85 1.62 -2.36 -11.40
C GLU A 85 2.09 -3.64 -10.71
N LEU A 86 1.72 -3.84 -9.44
CA LEU A 86 2.06 -5.05 -8.69
C LEU A 86 1.46 -6.31 -9.31
N VAL A 87 0.21 -6.24 -9.78
CA VAL A 87 -0.45 -7.37 -10.44
C VAL A 87 0.23 -7.72 -11.76
N GLU A 88 0.61 -6.72 -12.56
CA GLU A 88 1.32 -6.94 -13.81
C GLU A 88 2.75 -7.47 -13.58
N GLU A 89 3.46 -6.94 -12.58
CA GLU A 89 4.77 -7.45 -12.16
C GLU A 89 4.66 -8.91 -11.70
N ALA A 90 3.71 -9.22 -10.81
CA ALA A 90 3.49 -10.58 -10.32
C ALA A 90 3.10 -11.54 -11.46
N ARG A 91 2.27 -11.09 -12.41
CA ARG A 91 1.93 -11.86 -13.62
C ARG A 91 3.17 -12.13 -14.46
N GLY A 92 4.02 -11.12 -14.68
CA GLY A 92 5.28 -11.26 -15.42
C GLY A 92 6.20 -12.28 -14.77
N THR A 93 6.42 -12.18 -13.45
CA THR A 93 7.22 -13.14 -12.68
C THR A 93 6.63 -14.55 -12.74
N ALA A 94 5.31 -14.70 -12.60
CA ALA A 94 4.65 -16.00 -12.65
C ALA A 94 4.79 -16.67 -14.04
N ILE A 95 4.70 -15.90 -15.12
CA ILE A 95 4.91 -16.43 -16.48
C ILE A 95 6.37 -16.86 -16.66
N ALA A 96 7.32 -16.03 -16.23
CA ALA A 96 8.75 -16.35 -16.33
C ALA A 96 9.11 -17.62 -15.55
N GLU A 97 8.60 -17.74 -14.31
CA GLU A 97 8.82 -18.90 -13.47
C GLU A 97 8.13 -20.16 -14.02
N GLY A 98 6.92 -20.01 -14.56
CA GLY A 98 6.21 -21.09 -15.25
C GLY A 98 6.98 -21.61 -16.47
N GLN A 99 7.57 -20.71 -17.27
CA GLN A 99 8.42 -21.09 -18.40
C GLN A 99 9.70 -21.81 -17.93
N ARG A 100 10.32 -21.34 -16.84
CA ARG A 100 11.48 -21.99 -16.23
C ARG A 100 11.14 -23.42 -15.79
N LEU A 101 10.04 -23.59 -15.06
CA LEU A 101 9.57 -24.90 -14.59
C LEU A 101 9.28 -25.86 -15.74
N VAL A 102 8.61 -25.40 -16.79
CA VAL A 102 8.32 -26.23 -17.98
C VAL A 102 9.62 -26.62 -18.71
N SER A 103 10.59 -25.72 -18.80
CA SER A 103 11.89 -26.02 -19.39
C SER A 103 12.63 -27.10 -18.60
N GLU A 104 12.66 -26.97 -17.27
CA GLU A 104 13.28 -27.95 -16.36
C GLU A 104 12.59 -29.31 -16.46
N ALA A 105 11.26 -29.34 -16.42
CA ALA A 105 10.49 -30.58 -16.58
C ALA A 105 10.77 -31.27 -17.94
N ARG A 106 10.93 -30.50 -19.02
CA ARG A 106 11.30 -31.06 -20.33
C ARG A 106 12.70 -31.65 -20.35
N GLN A 107 13.66 -31.00 -19.68
CA GLN A 107 15.02 -31.52 -19.54
C GLN A 107 15.03 -32.82 -18.72
N GLU A 108 14.28 -32.87 -17.63
CA GLU A 108 14.16 -34.06 -16.79
C GLU A 108 13.50 -35.23 -17.53
N VAL A 109 12.43 -34.97 -18.28
CA VAL A 109 11.80 -35.98 -19.16
C VAL A 109 12.78 -36.48 -20.23
N ALA A 110 13.58 -35.60 -20.81
CA ALA A 110 14.60 -36.00 -21.79
C ALA A 110 15.68 -36.90 -21.17
N LEU A 111 16.10 -36.60 -19.94
CA LEU A 111 17.06 -37.43 -19.19
C LEU A 111 16.46 -38.79 -18.83
N GLU A 112 15.25 -38.83 -18.29
CA GLU A 112 14.56 -40.07 -17.91
C GLU A 112 14.26 -40.96 -19.13
N SER A 113 13.82 -40.37 -20.25
CA SER A 113 13.62 -41.13 -21.49
C SER A 113 14.94 -41.68 -22.06
N GLY A 114 16.05 -40.96 -21.90
CA GLY A 114 17.39 -41.48 -22.19
C GLY A 114 17.77 -42.68 -21.31
N ARG A 115 17.55 -42.58 -20.00
CA ARG A 115 17.78 -43.68 -19.04
C ARG A 115 16.93 -44.90 -19.38
N ALA A 116 15.64 -44.71 -19.65
CA ALA A 116 14.71 -45.78 -20.02
C ALA A 116 15.14 -46.48 -21.31
N ARG A 117 15.59 -45.73 -22.34
CA ARG A 117 16.12 -46.30 -23.59
C ARG A 117 17.37 -47.14 -23.35
N GLU A 118 18.29 -46.67 -22.52
CA GLU A 118 19.51 -47.42 -22.18
C GLU A 118 19.18 -48.72 -21.42
N GLN A 119 18.22 -48.65 -20.50
CA GLN A 119 17.74 -49.81 -19.75
C GLN A 119 17.07 -50.85 -20.67
N LEU A 120 16.23 -50.40 -21.61
CA LEU A 120 15.63 -51.25 -22.63
C LEU A 120 16.71 -51.88 -23.54
N ARG A 121 17.72 -51.11 -23.95
CA ARG A 121 18.83 -51.63 -24.78
C ARG A 121 19.57 -52.76 -24.07
N LYS A 122 19.82 -52.64 -22.77
CA LYS A 122 20.43 -53.70 -21.96
C LYS A 122 19.53 -54.94 -21.87
N GLN A 123 18.23 -54.77 -21.66
CA GLN A 123 17.28 -55.89 -21.63
C GLN A 123 17.20 -56.61 -22.98
N VAL A 124 17.12 -55.87 -24.09
CA VAL A 124 17.08 -56.43 -25.45
C VAL A 124 18.39 -57.16 -25.77
N ALA A 125 19.54 -56.60 -25.41
CA ALA A 125 20.83 -57.29 -25.58
C ALA A 125 20.87 -58.62 -24.80
N GLY A 126 20.36 -58.64 -23.56
CA GLY A 126 20.23 -59.86 -22.77
C GLY A 126 19.32 -60.90 -23.43
N ILE A 127 18.16 -60.49 -23.95
CA ILE A 127 17.23 -61.37 -24.69
C ILE A 127 17.88 -61.90 -25.97
N ALA A 128 18.59 -61.05 -26.72
CA ALA A 128 19.27 -61.44 -27.95
C ALA A 128 20.37 -62.48 -27.70
N VAL A 129 21.19 -62.30 -26.66
CA VAL A 129 22.22 -63.28 -26.25
C VAL A 129 21.58 -64.58 -25.77
N ALA A 130 20.52 -64.52 -24.97
CA ALA A 130 19.80 -65.71 -24.52
C ALA A 130 19.14 -66.47 -25.69
N GLY A 131 18.61 -65.74 -26.69
CA GLY A 131 18.06 -66.30 -27.91
C GLY A 131 19.13 -66.96 -28.79
N ALA A 132 20.26 -66.28 -28.99
CA ALA A 132 21.42 -66.83 -29.69
C ALA A 132 21.97 -68.09 -29.01
N GLY A 133 22.06 -68.10 -27.67
CA GLY A 133 22.47 -69.28 -26.90
C GLY A 133 21.51 -70.46 -27.04
N LYS A 134 20.19 -70.22 -27.04
CA LYS A 134 19.20 -71.28 -27.30
C LYS A 134 19.24 -71.80 -28.73
N LEU A 135 19.48 -70.94 -29.72
CA LEU A 135 19.62 -71.35 -31.12
C LEU A 135 20.88 -72.20 -31.31
N LEU A 136 22.01 -71.76 -30.77
CA LEU A 136 23.27 -72.51 -30.82
C LEU A 136 23.14 -73.85 -30.09
N GLY A 137 22.51 -73.87 -28.90
CA GLY A 137 22.24 -75.11 -28.18
C GLY A 137 21.29 -76.08 -28.89
N ARG A 138 20.50 -75.61 -29.87
CA ARG A 138 19.68 -76.46 -30.73
C ARG A 138 20.44 -76.97 -31.95
N GLU A 139 21.42 -76.23 -32.46
CA GLU A 139 22.32 -76.69 -33.53
C GLU A 139 23.45 -77.60 -33.01
N ILE A 140 23.86 -77.45 -31.76
CA ILE A 140 24.75 -78.38 -31.04
C ILE A 140 23.90 -79.59 -30.60
N ASP A 141 23.42 -80.37 -31.57
CA ASP A 141 22.85 -81.69 -31.34
C ASP A 141 24.01 -82.68 -31.19
N ALA A 142 23.95 -83.53 -30.15
CA ALA A 142 24.95 -84.56 -29.89
C ALA A 142 25.14 -85.52 -31.09
N LYS A 143 24.12 -85.63 -31.97
CA LYS A 143 24.20 -86.37 -33.24
C LYS A 143 25.07 -85.70 -34.32
N ALA A 144 25.05 -84.36 -34.42
CA ALA A 144 25.87 -83.66 -35.41
C ALA A 144 27.37 -83.72 -35.06
N HIS A 145 27.69 -83.81 -33.76
CA HIS A 145 29.06 -83.97 -33.29
C HIS A 145 29.55 -85.42 -33.32
N SER A 146 28.69 -86.43 -33.14
CA SER A 146 29.10 -87.84 -33.30
C SER A 146 29.51 -88.14 -34.75
N ASP A 147 28.75 -87.64 -35.72
CA ASP A 147 29.01 -87.91 -37.14
C ASP A 147 30.30 -87.22 -37.64
N LEU A 148 30.60 -86.03 -37.12
CA LEU A 148 31.86 -85.32 -37.41
C LEU A 148 33.07 -85.94 -36.71
N LEU A 149 32.92 -86.46 -35.49
CA LEU A 149 33.96 -87.18 -34.77
C LEU A 149 34.25 -88.55 -35.40
N GLU A 150 33.22 -89.22 -35.91
CA GLU A 150 33.36 -90.51 -36.60
C GLU A 150 34.00 -90.33 -38.00
N GLN A 151 33.68 -89.24 -38.72
CA GLN A 151 34.38 -88.88 -39.96
C GLN A 151 35.84 -88.48 -39.74
N LEU A 152 36.16 -87.71 -38.68
CA LEU A 152 37.54 -87.39 -38.32
C LEU A 152 38.34 -88.63 -37.89
N ALA A 153 37.74 -89.57 -37.16
CA ALA A 153 38.38 -90.83 -36.80
C ALA A 153 38.68 -91.69 -38.04
N LEU A 154 37.77 -91.74 -39.01
CA LEU A 154 37.95 -92.46 -40.28
C LEU A 154 39.00 -91.83 -41.21
N GLU A 155 39.23 -90.52 -41.12
CA GLU A 155 40.25 -89.82 -41.91
C GLU A 155 41.67 -89.99 -41.31
N VAL A 156 41.79 -90.05 -39.98
CA VAL A 156 43.06 -90.31 -39.28
C VAL A 156 43.51 -91.77 -39.40
N GLU A 157 42.59 -92.73 -39.63
CA GLU A 157 42.94 -94.15 -39.83
C GLU A 157 43.37 -94.49 -41.27
N LYS A 158 43.21 -93.55 -42.22
CA LYS A 158 43.59 -93.69 -43.64
C LYS A 158 44.79 -92.86 -44.08
N GLY A 159 45.47 -92.17 -43.16
CA GLY A 159 46.77 -91.51 -43.38
C GLY A 159 47.87 -92.15 -42.54
#